data_AF-A0A6B3H5Z0-F1
#
_entry.id   AF-A0A6B3H5Z0-F1
#
_cell.length_a   1.000
_cell.length_b   1.000
_cell.length_c   1.000
_cell.angle_alpha   90.00
_cell.angle_beta   90.00
_cell.angle_gamma   90.00
#
_symmetry.space_group_name_H-M   'P 1'
#
loop_
_entity.id
_entity.type
_entity.pdbx_description
1 polymer ?
#
loop_
_entity_poly.entity_id
_entity_poly.type
_entity_poly.pdbx_seq_one_letter_code
_entity_poly.pdbx_strand_id
1 'polypeptide(L)' 'NHFEGTPGYEAQDVREALTVPPHVPIVIMDARNRITVVESLLALVGHALDVTPA' A
#
# COMPACT_ATOMS: atom_id res chain seq x y z
N ASN A 1 8.56 5.25 4.24
CA ASN A 1 9.20 5.97 5.36
C ASN A 1 9.21 5.08 6.59
N HIS A 2 10.20 4.19 6.67
CA HIS A 2 10.43 3.37 7.85
C HIS A 2 11.82 3.75 8.37
N PHE A 3 11.90 4.17 9.62
CA PHE A 3 13.16 4.55 10.25
C PHE A 3 13.79 3.33 10.91
N GLU A 4 15.10 3.20 10.80
CA GLU A 4 15.83 2.09 11.39
C GLU A 4 15.59 2.03 12.91
N GLY A 5 15.31 0.83 13.42
CA GLY A 5 15.01 0.61 14.83
C GLY A 5 13.58 0.93 15.26
N THR A 6 12.70 1.37 14.35
CA THR A 6 11.26 1.54 14.66
C THR A 6 10.49 0.25 14.43
N PRO A 7 9.41 -0.02 15.19
CA PRO A 7 8.53 -1.16 14.94
C PRO A 7 7.97 -1.13 13.51
N GLY A 8 7.91 -2.29 12.87
CA GLY A 8 7.06 -2.48 11.70
C GLY A 8 5.58 -2.44 12.12
N TYR A 9 4.73 -1.94 11.24
CA TYR A 9 3.27 -2.00 11.41
C TYR A 9 2.70 -2.86 10.30
N GLU A 10 1.76 -3.74 10.66
CA GLU A 10 1.04 -4.54 9.68
C GLU A 10 0.03 -3.67 8.92
N ALA A 11 -0.32 -4.08 7.70
CA ALA A 11 -1.23 -3.31 6.86
C ALA A 11 -2.60 -3.07 7.54
N GLN A 12 -3.04 -3.99 8.39
CA GLN A 12 -4.30 -3.87 9.13
C GLN A 12 -4.23 -2.80 10.22
N ASP A 13 -3.11 -2.70 10.95
CA ASP A 13 -2.91 -1.67 11.97
C ASP A 13 -2.89 -0.27 11.34
N VAL A 14 -2.22 -0.15 10.18
CA VAL A 14 -2.18 1.10 9.40
C VAL A 14 -3.58 1.47 8.91
N ARG A 15 -4.36 0.50 8.44
CA ARG A 15 -5.74 0.71 7.98
C ARG A 15 -6.61 1.31 9.08
N GLU A 16 -6.57 0.71 10.26
CA GLU A 16 -7.33 1.15 11.41
C GLU A 16 -6.91 2.56 11.84
N ALA A 17 -5.60 2.78 12.02
CA ALA A 17 -5.06 4.07 12.47
C ALA A 17 -5.38 5.23 11.53
N LEU A 18 -5.42 4.97 10.21
CA LEU A 18 -5.68 5.99 9.19
C LEU A 18 -7.15 6.00 8.71
N THR A 19 -8.03 5.18 9.29
CA THR A 19 -9.44 5.06 8.90
C THR A 19 -9.60 4.79 7.39
N VAL A 20 -8.76 3.91 6.84
CA VAL A 20 -8.74 3.62 5.40
C VAL A 20 -9.89 2.66 5.04
N PRO A 21 -10.79 3.01 4.10
CA PRO A 21 -11.91 2.14 3.72
C PRO A 21 -11.44 0.77 3.20
N PRO A 22 -12.19 -0.33 3.44
CA PRO A 22 -11.77 -1.68 3.10
C PRO A 22 -11.42 -1.90 1.62
N HIS A 23 -12.04 -1.15 0.71
CA HIS A 23 -11.82 -1.25 -0.74
C HIS A 23 -10.54 -0.56 -1.20
N VAL A 24 -9.92 0.30 -0.39
CA VAL A 24 -8.67 0.97 -0.74
C VAL A 24 -7.49 0.04 -0.37
N PRO A 25 -6.64 -0.34 -1.34
CA PRO A 25 -5.51 -1.22 -1.08
C PRO A 25 -4.45 -0.52 -0.22
N ILE A 26 -3.86 -1.26 0.70
CA ILE A 26 -2.65 -0.86 1.44
C ILE A 26 -1.55 -1.85 1.05
N VAL A 27 -0.45 -1.32 0.53
CA VAL A 27 0.70 -2.12 0.08
C VAL A 27 1.93 -1.69 0.87
N ILE A 28 2.54 -2.63 1.58
CA ILE A 28 3.84 -2.40 2.22
C ILE A 28 4.92 -2.51 1.16
N MET A 29 5.76 -1.47 1.03
CA MET A 29 6.73 -1.39 -0.05
C MET A 29 8.05 -0.76 0.42
N ASP A 30 9.18 -1.35 0.00
CA ASP A 30 10.52 -0.77 0.21
C ASP A 30 11.02 -0.17 -1.11
N ALA A 31 11.10 1.15 -1.16
CA ALA A 31 11.57 1.89 -2.35
C ALA A 31 12.99 1.49 -2.82
N ARG A 32 13.81 0.89 -1.94
CA ARG A 32 15.15 0.38 -2.27
C ARG A 32 15.08 -0.98 -2.98
N ASN A 33 13.97 -1.70 -2.86
CA ASN A 33 13.74 -2.96 -3.54
C ASN A 33 12.85 -2.76 -4.78
N ARG A 34 13.48 -2.78 -5.96
CA ARG A 34 12.83 -2.55 -7.25
C ARG A 34 11.60 -3.43 -7.49
N ILE A 35 11.59 -4.68 -7.03
CA ILE A 35 10.45 -5.59 -7.27
C ILE A 35 9.21 -5.07 -6.55
N THR A 36 9.36 -4.66 -5.28
CA THR A 36 8.22 -4.16 -4.48
C THR A 36 7.66 -2.84 -5.02
N VAL A 37 8.48 -2.04 -5.71
CA VAL A 37 8.02 -0.84 -6.44
C VAL A 37 7.09 -1.24 -7.57
N VAL A 38 7.50 -2.20 -8.40
CA VAL A 38 6.70 -2.66 -9.55
C VAL A 38 5.37 -3.25 -9.08
N GLU A 39 5.39 -4.08 -8.04
CA GLU A 39 4.17 -4.65 -7.44
C GLU A 39 3.22 -3.56 -6.93
N SER A 40 3.75 -2.53 -6.27
CA SER A 40 2.95 -1.40 -5.79
C SER A 40 2.30 -0.62 -6.92
N LEU A 41 3.02 -0.39 -8.02
CA LEU A 41 2.49 0.30 -9.20
C LEU A 41 1.41 -0.53 -9.90
N LEU A 42 1.59 -1.85 -10.00
CA LEU A 42 0.58 -2.75 -10.55
C LEU A 42 -0.70 -2.73 -9.71
N ALA A 43 -0.58 -2.79 -8.38
CA ALA A 43 -1.73 -2.69 -7.48
C ALA A 43 -2.47 -1.35 -7.63
N LEU A 44 -1.73 -0.25 -7.75
CA LEU A 44 -2.30 1.08 -7.98
C LEU A 44 -3.09 1.15 -9.29
N VAL A 45 -2.50 0.69 -10.40
CA VAL A 45 -3.16 0.72 -11.71
C VAL A 45 -4.37 -0.22 -11.73
N GLY A 46 -4.25 -1.43 -11.15
CA GLY A 46 -5.38 -2.35 -11.03
C GLY A 46 -6.55 -1.72 -10.27
N HIS A 47 -6.27 -1.10 -9.11
CA HIS A 47 -7.30 -0.41 -8.34
C HIS A 47 -7.93 0.76 -9.10
N ALA A 48 -7.12 1.56 -9.81
CA ALA A 48 -7.63 2.67 -10.61
C ALA A 48 -8.57 2.19 -11.73
N LEU A 49 -8.24 1.10 -12.40
CA LEU A 49 -9.10 0.49 -13.42
C LEU A 49 -10.41 -0.01 -12.83
N ASP A 50 -10.38 -0.69 -11.67
CA ASP A 50 -11.57 -1.23 -11.01
C ASP A 50 -12.58 -0.15 -10.58
N VAL A 51 -12.09 1.06 -10.26
CA VAL A 51 -12.95 2.19 -9.82
C VAL A 51 -13.24 3.19 -10.95
N THR A 52 -12.74 2.97 -12.16
CA THR A 52 -12.99 3.87 -13.30
C THR A 52 -14.44 3.74 -13.77
N PRO A 53 -15.23 4.83 -13.79
CA PRO A 53 -16.58 4.82 -14.34
C PRO A 53 -16.58 4.56 -15.86
N ALA A 54 -17.64 3.92 -16.36
CA ALA A 54 -17.85 3.65 -17.79
C ALA A 54 -18.10 4.91 -18.63
#